data_AF-Q38XJ9-F1
#
_entry.id   AF-Q38XJ9-F1
#
_cell.length_a   1.000
_cell.length_b   1.000
_cell.length_c   1.000
_cell.angle_alpha   90.00
_cell.angle_beta   90.00
_cell.angle_gamma   90.00
#
_symmetry.space_group_name_H-M   'P 1'
#
loop_
_entity.id
_entity.type
_entity.pdbx_description
1 polymer ?
#
loop_
_entity_poly.entity_id
_entity_poly.type
_entity_poly.pdbx_seq_one_letter_code
_entity_poly.pdbx_strand_id
1 'polypeptide(L)'
;MEKFCQSCGMPLSPANQGREQDGTKSTQYCQLCYIDGQWTEPTITFEQMLAKGIAGLRADQTTGQLKKWFLIKSYPMMLKKMRRWQ
;
A
#
# COMPACT_ATOMS: atom_id res chain seq x y z
N MET A 1 -3.29 14.59 -3.12
CA MET A 1 -2.55 13.36 -2.74
C MET A 1 -3.33 12.65 -1.66
N GLU A 2 -3.63 11.38 -1.86
CA GLU A 2 -4.25 10.51 -0.86
C GLU A 2 -3.30 10.31 0.34
N LYS A 3 -3.86 10.06 1.53
CA LYS A 3 -3.05 9.79 2.74
C LYS A 3 -2.41 8.40 2.69
N PHE A 4 -3.05 7.45 2.01
CA PHE A 4 -2.63 6.06 1.91
C PHE A 4 -2.69 5.60 0.45
N CYS A 5 -1.80 4.69 0.10
CA CYS A 5 -1.76 4.04 -1.20
C CYS A 5 -3.06 3.26 -1.40
N GLN A 6 -3.79 3.59 -2.46
CA GLN A 6 -5.11 3.02 -2.78
C GLN A 6 -5.02 1.58 -3.33
N SER A 7 -3.87 0.91 -3.18
CA SER A 7 -3.62 -0.49 -3.53
C SER A 7 -3.13 -1.30 -2.33
N CYS A 8 -2.12 -0.84 -1.58
CA CYS A 8 -1.58 -1.58 -0.43
C CYS A 8 -1.86 -0.93 0.94
N GLY A 9 -2.55 0.20 1.00
CA GLY A 9 -2.83 0.91 2.26
C GLY A 9 -1.59 1.49 2.96
N MET A 10 -0.40 1.44 2.35
CA MET A 10 0.81 2.05 2.89
C MET A 10 0.68 3.59 2.91
N PRO A 11 1.13 4.29 3.97
CA PRO A 11 1.15 5.74 4.00
C PRO A 11 1.86 6.33 2.78
N LEU A 12 1.23 7.30 2.11
CA LEU A 12 1.85 8.02 1.01
C LEU A 12 2.60 9.24 1.52
N SER A 13 3.79 9.42 0.97
CA SER A 13 4.63 10.60 1.17
C SER A 13 5.27 10.97 -0.16
N PRO A 14 5.71 12.23 -0.37
CA PRO A 14 6.40 12.62 -1.60
C PRO A 14 7.58 11.72 -1.98
N ALA A 15 8.21 11.06 -0.99
CA ALA A 15 9.34 10.15 -1.19
C ALA A 15 8.96 8.77 -1.76
N ASN A 16 7.70 8.35 -1.67
CA ASN A 16 7.29 6.98 -2.05
C ASN A 16 6.16 6.92 -3.09
N GLN A 17 5.79 8.05 -3.68
CA GLN A 17 4.79 8.11 -4.75
C GLN A 17 5.27 7.37 -6.00
N GLY A 18 4.35 6.61 -6.59
CA GLY A 18 4.51 6.03 -7.93
C GLY A 18 4.57 7.09 -9.01
N ARG A 19 4.59 6.63 -10.26
CA ARG A 19 4.62 7.52 -11.44
C ARG A 19 3.47 7.20 -12.39
N GLU A 20 2.81 8.24 -12.89
CA GLU A 20 1.82 8.14 -13.96
C GLU A 20 2.53 7.95 -15.31
N GLN A 21 1.79 7.60 -16.37
CA GLN A 21 2.36 7.35 -17.70
C GLN A 21 3.04 8.59 -18.30
N ASP A 22 2.55 9.79 -17.97
CA ASP A 22 3.11 11.08 -18.41
C ASP A 22 4.37 11.50 -17.65
N GLY A 23 4.80 10.68 -16.70
CA GLY A 23 5.99 10.89 -15.91
C GLY A 23 5.77 11.67 -14.60
N THR A 24 4.55 12.13 -14.33
CA THR A 24 4.18 12.85 -13.10
C THR A 24 4.06 11.91 -11.89
N LYS A 25 4.11 12.45 -10.66
CA LYS A 25 3.97 11.65 -9.44
C LYS A 25 2.53 11.24 -9.22
N SER A 26 2.31 9.95 -8.95
CA SER A 26 0.98 9.45 -8.62
C SER A 26 0.50 10.00 -7.30
N THR A 27 -0.72 10.55 -7.30
CA THR A 27 -1.34 11.08 -6.09
C THR A 27 -2.08 10.01 -5.28
N GLN A 28 -2.13 8.77 -5.78
CA GLN A 28 -3.00 7.71 -5.26
C GLN A 28 -2.24 6.42 -4.94
N TYR A 29 -1.13 6.16 -5.62
CA TYR A 29 -0.40 4.91 -5.52
C TYR A 29 1.06 5.12 -5.18
N CYS A 30 1.62 4.18 -4.41
CA CYS A 30 3.04 4.18 -4.10
C CYS A 30 3.83 3.50 -5.22
N GLN A 31 5.13 3.78 -5.27
CA GLN A 31 6.05 3.21 -6.26
C GLN A 31 6.18 1.69 -6.21
N LEU A 32 5.80 1.05 -5.10
CA LEU A 32 5.80 -0.41 -4.98
C LEU A 32 4.60 -1.05 -5.69
N CYS A 33 3.49 -0.33 -5.80
CA CYS A 33 2.28 -0.83 -6.42
C CYS A 33 2.13 -0.37 -7.87
N TYR A 34 2.60 0.83 -8.19
CA TYR A 34 2.33 1.47 -9.46
C TYR A 34 3.53 2.30 -9.93
N ILE A 35 3.98 2.04 -11.15
CA ILE A 35 5.10 2.71 -11.79
C ILE A 35 4.82 2.91 -13.28
N ASP A 36 5.15 4.09 -13.79
CA ASP A 36 5.06 4.47 -15.21
C ASP A 36 3.72 4.11 -15.86
N GLY A 37 2.61 4.38 -15.15
CA GLY A 37 1.28 4.09 -15.67
C GLY A 37 0.78 2.66 -15.44
N GLN A 38 1.59 1.78 -14.85
CA GLN A 38 1.35 0.34 -14.80
C GLN A 38 1.41 -0.24 -13.38
N TRP A 39 0.60 -1.28 -13.15
CA TRP A 39 0.68 -2.06 -11.93
C TRP A 39 1.93 -2.93 -11.95
N THR A 40 2.71 -2.91 -10.86
CA THR A 40 3.86 -3.80 -10.68
C THR A 40 3.44 -5.26 -10.56
N GLU A 41 2.25 -5.50 -10.01
CA GLU A 41 1.62 -6.80 -9.89
C GLU A 41 0.16 -6.71 -10.33
N PRO A 42 -0.16 -6.79 -11.63
CA PRO A 42 -1.51 -6.57 -12.15
C PRO A 42 -2.51 -7.64 -11.70
N THR A 43 -2.04 -8.88 -11.52
CA THR A 43 -2.87 -10.06 -11.19
C THR A 43 -2.94 -10.38 -9.70
N ILE A 44 -2.32 -9.57 -8.83
CA ILE A 44 -2.32 -9.83 -7.39
C ILE A 44 -3.74 -9.79 -6.83
N THR A 45 -4.08 -10.81 -6.06
CA THR A 45 -5.38 -10.89 -5.38
C THR A 45 -5.39 -10.09 -4.08
N PHE A 46 -6.59 -9.82 -3.55
CA PHE A 46 -6.75 -9.20 -2.24
C PHE A 46 -6.00 -9.97 -1.14
N GLU A 47 -6.13 -11.30 -1.12
CA GLU A 47 -5.49 -12.16 -0.11
C GLU A 47 -3.97 -12.13 -0.21
N GLN A 48 -3.43 -12.11 -1.43
CA GLN A 48 -1.99 -11.98 -1.66
C GLN A 48 -1.49 -10.60 -1.22
N MET A 49 -2.20 -9.52 -1.54
CA MET A 49 -1.83 -8.17 -1.08
C MET A 49 -1.93 -8.05 0.45
N LEU A 50 -2.93 -8.70 1.05
CA LEU A 50 -3.09 -8.77 2.49
C LEU A 50 -1.89 -9.46 3.15
N ALA A 51 -1.51 -10.63 2.64
CA ALA A 51 -0.37 -11.38 3.13
C ALA A 51 0.94 -10.58 3.00
N LYS A 52 1.17 -9.95 1.85
CA LYS A 52 2.36 -9.10 1.60
C LYS A 52 2.41 -7.91 2.55
N GLY A 53 1.30 -7.21 2.74
CA GLY A 53 1.26 -6.06 3.66
C GLY A 53 1.47 -6.45 5.13
N ILE A 54 0.87 -7.57 5.57
CA ILE A 54 1.11 -8.11 6.93
C ILE A 54 2.58 -8.51 7.10
N ALA A 55 3.20 -9.12 6.09
CA ALA A 55 4.62 -9.46 6.12
C ALA A 55 5.49 -8.21 6.27
N GLY A 56 5.20 -7.15 5.51
CA GLY A 56 5.87 -5.85 5.64
C GLY A 56 5.71 -5.22 7.04
N LEU A 57 4.50 -5.22 7.59
CA LEU A 57 4.23 -4.72 8.95
C LEU A 57 4.95 -5.55 10.02
N ARG A 58 5.12 -6.86 9.82
CA ARG A 58 5.88 -7.72 10.73
C ARG A 58 7.37 -7.42 10.67
N ALA A 59 7.91 -7.22 9.47
CA ALA A 59 9.32 -6.92 9.23
C ALA A 59 9.72 -5.50 9.68
N ASP A 60 8.76 -4.57 9.82
CA ASP A 60 9.04 -3.22 10.31
C ASP A 60 9.65 -3.22 11.72
N GLN A 61 10.84 -2.65 11.88
CA GLN A 61 11.54 -2.56 13.17
C GLN A 61 11.23 -1.26 13.92
N THR A 62 10.57 -0.30 13.26
CA THR A 62 10.34 1.04 13.81
C THR A 62 9.08 1.13 14.67
N THR A 63 8.07 0.31 14.37
CA THR A 63 6.81 0.29 15.13
C THR A 63 6.90 -0.63 16.34
N GLY A 64 6.67 -0.06 17.53
CA GLY A 64 6.58 -0.83 18.79
C GLY A 64 5.53 -1.95 18.74
N GLN A 65 5.79 -3.05 19.46
CA GLN A 65 5.03 -4.31 19.36
C GLN A 65 3.50 -4.14 19.54
N LEU A 66 3.08 -3.34 20.52
CA LEU A 66 1.65 -3.07 20.76
C LEU A 66 1.00 -2.40 19.54
N LYS A 67 1.61 -1.32 19.03
CA LYS A 67 1.12 -0.61 17.83
C LYS A 67 1.11 -1.51 16.60
N LYS A 68 2.15 -2.33 16.43
CA LYS A 68 2.24 -3.31 15.33
C LYS A 68 1.09 -4.31 15.37
N TRP A 69 0.76 -4.84 16.55
CA TRP A 69 -0.37 -5.75 16.71
C TRP A 69 -1.70 -5.11 16.31
N PHE A 70 -1.96 -3.88 16.77
CA PHE A 70 -3.15 -3.12 16.37
C PHE A 70 -3.21 -2.87 14.85
N LEU A 71 -2.09 -2.46 14.25
CA LEU A 71 -2.01 -2.24 12.81
C LEU A 71 -2.32 -3.51 12.03
N ILE A 72 -1.66 -4.63 12.35
CA ILE A 72 -1.89 -5.92 11.67
C ILE A 72 -3.36 -6.35 11.78
N LYS A 73 -4.00 -6.18 12.94
CA LYS A 73 -5.41 -6.53 13.14
C LYS A 73 -6.36 -5.61 12.37
N SER A 74 -6.05 -4.32 12.26
CA SER A 74 -6.86 -3.35 11.50
C SER A 74 -6.62 -3.38 9.98
N TYR A 75 -5.46 -3.90 9.55
CA TYR A 75 -5.01 -3.86 8.17
C TYR A 75 -5.99 -4.47 7.15
N PRO A 76 -6.63 -5.63 7.39
CA PRO A 76 -7.63 -6.17 6.45
C PRO A 76 -8.81 -5.22 6.22
N MET A 77 -9.32 -4.58 7.29
CA MET A 77 -10.44 -3.64 7.18
C MET A 77 -10.03 -2.35 6.47
N MET A 78 -8.79 -1.88 6.69
CA MET A 78 -8.26 -0.75 5.96
C MET A 78 -8.04 -1.08 4.49
N LEU A 79 -7.46 -2.24 4.19
CA LEU A 79 -7.17 -2.69 2.83
C LEU A 79 -8.46 -2.83 2.01
N LYS A 80 -9.53 -3.38 2.60
CA LYS A 80 -10.85 -3.51 1.95
C LYS A 80 -11.47 -2.15 1.53
N LYS A 81 -11.01 -1.03 2.09
CA LYS A 81 -11.48 0.32 1.72
C LYS A 81 -10.68 0.96 0.59
N MET A 82 -9.58 0.34 0.16
CA MET A 82 -8.72 0.90 -0.89
C MET A 82 -9.36 0.70 -2.26
N ARG A 83 -9.27 1.70 -3.15
CA ARG A 83 -9.95 1.69 -4.45
C ARG A 83 -9.69 0.46 -5.31
N ARG A 84 -8.53 -0.19 -5.19
CA ARG A 84 -8.23 -1.44 -5.90
C ARG A 84 -9.09 -2.63 -5.48
N TRP A 85 -9.64 -2.60 -4.26
CA TRP A 85 -10.36 -3.71 -3.62
C TRP A 85 -11.79 -3.37 -3.22
N GLN A 86 -12.30 -2.23 -3.70
CA GLN A 86 -13.73 -1.86 -3.65
C GLN A 86 -14.45 -2.47 -4.84
#